data_AF-A0A2T4JDM6-F1
#
_entry.id   AF-A0A2T4JDM6-F1
#
_cell.length_a   1.000
_cell.length_b   1.000
_cell.length_c   1.000
_cell.angle_alpha   90.00
_cell.angle_beta   90.00
_cell.angle_gamma   90.00
#
_symmetry.space_group_name_H-M   'P 1'
#
loop_
_entity.id
_entity.type
_entity.pdbx_description
1 polymer ?
#
loop_
_entity_poly.entity_id
_entity_poly.type
_entity_poly.pdbx_seq_one_letter_code
_entity_poly.pdbx_strand_id
1 'polypeptide(L)'
;MVRPTVTAIYLILLSAKIGIAGPKEDCTIAVEYLGFPTIRYSFVESGIFTQERHVFGDDINCYVSFDGKIDSITRGTTVLMEDGYYGPEALAKKTEIEEHGRALEAAAYEAYEDASKQIERNTERDLEALRRSSSPFVKNSTSIVPPPATAELSLASPEPNPQPAPASVKEMWSTADRLTIRTCPSTQCGVTGWITDGSKVTVFEEKSGWSRIDEPHSAMCIDGKSGMVDSGNVACTPANGIVDGQFSRWVYSDYLANEKPEAPKTAQDCGDLRLDNSDNYRRYSNQFCTASLKMINDGTCKPSDFREWAWSSSPAKGQDYYFTYCGGIQPRNRWYLNIRTGAITQ
;
A
#
# COMPACT_ATOMS: atom_id res chain seq x y z
N MET A 1 -41.56 -15.57 20.67
CA MET A 1 -41.36 -14.87 19.39
C MET A 1 -40.06 -14.08 19.49
N VAL A 2 -38.97 -14.65 18.99
CA VAL A 2 -37.64 -14.04 19.03
C VAL A 2 -37.50 -13.18 17.78
N ARG A 3 -37.40 -11.85 17.96
CA ARG A 3 -36.97 -10.96 16.88
C ARG A 3 -35.44 -10.98 16.86
N PRO A 4 -34.79 -11.41 15.77
CA PRO A 4 -33.34 -11.27 15.66
C PRO A 4 -33.01 -9.78 15.53
N THR A 5 -32.17 -9.30 16.44
CA THR A 5 -31.66 -7.92 16.45
C THR A 5 -30.72 -7.69 15.26
N VAL A 6 -30.96 -6.56 14.59
CA VAL A 6 -30.34 -6.06 13.34
C VAL A 6 -28.81 -6.04 13.35
N THR A 7 -28.17 -6.15 14.51
CA THR A 7 -26.72 -6.10 14.69
C THR A 7 -25.96 -7.30 14.11
N ALA A 8 -26.60 -8.47 13.96
CA ALA A 8 -25.95 -9.66 13.37
C ALA A 8 -25.85 -9.63 11.83
N ILE A 9 -26.54 -8.68 11.16
CA ILE A 9 -26.50 -8.56 9.70
C ILE A 9 -25.35 -7.64 9.24
N TYR A 10 -24.88 -6.72 10.09
CA TYR A 10 -23.83 -5.78 9.71
C TYR A 10 -22.41 -6.37 9.74
N LEU A 11 -22.16 -7.41 10.56
CA LEU A 11 -20.88 -8.12 10.56
C LEU A 11 -20.76 -9.23 9.49
N ILE A 12 -21.83 -9.55 8.77
CA ILE A 12 -21.81 -10.57 7.69
C ILE A 12 -21.69 -9.92 6.29
N LEU A 13 -21.79 -8.60 6.18
CA LEU A 13 -21.66 -7.89 4.90
C LEU A 13 -20.24 -7.37 4.58
N LEU A 14 -19.27 -7.55 5.47
CA LEU A 14 -17.84 -7.29 5.18
C LEU A 14 -17.15 -8.45 4.44
N SER A 15 -17.86 -9.55 4.15
CA SER A 15 -17.27 -10.75 3.56
C SER A 15 -17.65 -11.02 2.10
N ALA A 16 -18.39 -10.13 1.43
CA ALA A 16 -18.90 -10.44 0.08
C ALA A 16 -19.14 -9.20 -0.81
N LYS A 17 -18.14 -8.33 -0.99
CA LYS A 17 -18.10 -7.36 -2.12
C LYS A 17 -16.68 -7.07 -2.63
N ILE A 18 -15.73 -8.00 -2.46
CA ILE A 18 -14.44 -7.89 -3.17
C ILE A 18 -14.61 -8.59 -4.51
N GLY A 19 -15.25 -7.89 -5.43
CA GLY A 19 -15.50 -8.37 -6.77
C GLY A 19 -15.99 -7.20 -7.61
N ILE A 20 -15.08 -6.66 -8.43
CA ILE A 20 -15.31 -5.64 -9.45
C ILE A 20 -15.38 -4.20 -8.87
N ALA A 21 -14.32 -3.73 -8.22
CA ALA A 21 -14.06 -2.29 -8.14
C ALA A 21 -13.27 -1.91 -9.42
N GLY A 22 -13.73 -0.92 -10.18
CA GLY A 22 -12.98 -0.38 -11.30
C GLY A 22 -11.98 0.69 -10.83
N PRO A 23 -11.14 1.23 -11.72
CA PRO A 23 -10.15 2.28 -11.40
C PRO A 23 -10.71 3.45 -10.57
N LYS A 24 -11.96 3.84 -10.86
CA LYS A 24 -12.67 4.88 -10.08
C LYS A 24 -12.90 4.45 -8.64
N GLU A 25 -13.45 3.26 -8.41
CA GLU A 25 -13.77 2.76 -7.07
C GLU A 25 -12.48 2.54 -6.25
N ASP A 26 -11.42 2.01 -6.86
CA ASP A 26 -10.12 1.85 -6.22
C ASP A 26 -9.53 3.20 -5.81
N CYS A 27 -9.55 4.19 -6.72
CA CYS A 27 -9.16 5.55 -6.40
C CYS A 27 -10.04 6.18 -5.31
N THR A 28 -11.34 5.91 -5.31
CA THR A 28 -12.27 6.41 -4.28
C THR A 28 -11.89 5.86 -2.90
N ILE A 29 -11.67 4.55 -2.79
CA ILE A 29 -11.27 3.88 -1.55
C ILE A 29 -9.93 4.41 -1.06
N ALA A 30 -8.95 4.56 -1.94
CA ALA A 30 -7.62 5.04 -1.57
C ALA A 30 -7.65 6.52 -1.12
N VAL A 31 -8.43 7.37 -1.80
CA VAL A 31 -8.60 8.78 -1.42
C VAL A 31 -9.35 8.92 -0.08
N GLU A 32 -10.36 8.08 0.16
CA GLU A 32 -11.05 8.02 1.46
C GLU A 32 -10.14 7.50 2.58
N TYR A 33 -9.33 6.49 2.31
CA TYR A 33 -8.34 5.96 3.25
C TYR A 33 -7.33 7.02 3.67
N LEU A 34 -6.98 7.94 2.76
CA LEU A 34 -6.14 9.09 3.02
C LEU A 34 -6.84 10.23 3.78
N GLY A 35 -8.14 10.09 4.09
CA GLY A 35 -8.93 11.07 4.83
C GLY A 35 -9.44 12.25 3.98
N PHE A 36 -9.45 12.12 2.65
CA PHE A 36 -9.91 13.16 1.74
C PHE A 36 -11.34 12.89 1.24
N PRO A 37 -12.15 13.94 1.00
CA PRO A 37 -13.52 13.78 0.54
C PRO A 37 -13.57 13.38 -0.95
N THR A 38 -14.41 12.41 -1.27
CA THR A 38 -14.62 11.87 -2.64
C THR A 38 -15.91 12.34 -3.30
N ILE A 39 -16.63 13.27 -2.68
CA ILE A 39 -18.00 13.68 -3.04
C ILE A 39 -18.09 14.30 -4.44
N ARG A 40 -17.07 15.07 -4.85
CA ARG A 40 -16.98 15.64 -6.20
C ARG A 40 -16.01 14.79 -7.01
N TYR A 41 -16.44 14.28 -8.17
CA TYR A 41 -15.64 13.41 -9.02
C TYR A 41 -15.64 13.92 -10.46
N SER A 42 -14.48 13.88 -11.12
CA SER A 42 -14.38 13.97 -12.57
C SER A 42 -13.33 12.99 -13.11
N PHE A 43 -13.51 12.59 -14.36
CA PHE A 43 -12.58 11.73 -15.07
C PHE A 43 -11.97 12.52 -16.22
N VAL A 44 -10.65 12.40 -16.38
CA VAL A 44 -9.96 12.93 -17.55
C VAL A 44 -9.44 11.74 -18.34
N GLU A 45 -10.02 11.56 -19.52
CA GLU A 45 -9.67 10.48 -20.43
C GLU A 45 -8.26 10.69 -20.97
N SER A 46 -7.49 9.62 -20.93
CA SER A 46 -6.07 9.63 -21.24
C SER A 46 -5.86 8.89 -22.54
N GLY A 47 -5.17 9.51 -23.50
CA GLY A 47 -4.80 8.86 -24.77
C GLY A 47 -3.89 7.65 -24.56
N ILE A 48 -3.60 6.93 -25.65
CA ILE A 48 -2.82 5.65 -25.70
C ILE A 48 -1.49 5.63 -24.92
N PHE A 49 -0.95 6.79 -24.54
CA PHE A 49 0.34 6.94 -23.86
C PHE A 49 0.27 7.66 -22.50
N THR A 50 -0.92 7.86 -21.94
CA THR A 50 -1.10 8.65 -20.70
C THR A 50 -1.93 7.88 -19.67
N GLN A 51 -1.57 7.99 -18.39
CA GLN A 51 -2.25 7.35 -17.26
C GLN A 51 -3.69 7.86 -17.08
N GLU A 52 -4.64 6.98 -16.79
CA GLU A 52 -6.02 7.36 -16.45
C GLU A 52 -6.01 8.30 -15.23
N ARG A 53 -6.71 9.44 -15.31
CA ARG A 53 -6.72 10.43 -14.21
C ARG A 53 -8.12 10.60 -13.64
N HIS A 54 -8.28 10.18 -12.40
CA HIS A 54 -9.48 10.37 -11.59
C HIS A 54 -9.28 11.55 -10.66
N VAL A 55 -10.16 12.55 -10.73
CA VAL A 55 -10.05 13.78 -9.95
C VAL A 55 -11.16 13.82 -8.90
N PHE A 56 -10.79 14.05 -7.64
CA PHE A 56 -11.70 14.19 -6.51
C PHE A 56 -11.58 15.59 -5.89
N GLY A 57 -12.73 16.21 -5.58
CA GLY A 57 -12.72 17.59 -5.09
C GLY A 57 -12.22 18.57 -6.15
N ASP A 58 -11.32 19.46 -5.74
CA ASP A 58 -10.77 20.50 -6.61
C ASP A 58 -9.30 20.23 -6.98
N ASP A 59 -8.60 19.38 -6.22
CA ASP A 59 -7.14 19.25 -6.27
C ASP A 59 -6.59 17.83 -6.08
N ILE A 60 -7.41 16.83 -5.74
CA ILE A 60 -6.93 15.45 -5.56
C ILE A 60 -6.98 14.70 -6.89
N ASN A 61 -5.83 14.23 -7.35
CA ASN A 61 -5.69 13.44 -8.57
C ASN A 61 -5.22 12.04 -8.21
N CYS A 62 -5.94 11.02 -8.66
CA CYS A 62 -5.53 9.63 -8.60
C CYS A 62 -5.19 9.19 -10.03
N TYR A 63 -3.91 8.90 -10.26
CA TYR A 63 -3.38 8.41 -11.52
C TYR A 63 -3.38 6.89 -11.48
N VAL A 64 -3.96 6.30 -12.52
CA VAL A 64 -4.02 4.85 -12.69
C VAL A 64 -3.17 4.49 -13.90
N SER A 65 -2.20 3.61 -13.66
CA SER A 65 -1.32 3.08 -14.71
C SER A 65 -2.11 2.27 -15.74
N PHE A 66 -1.54 2.05 -16.93
CA PHE A 66 -2.17 1.24 -18.00
C PHE A 66 -2.53 -0.18 -17.54
N ASP A 67 -1.81 -0.63 -16.51
CA ASP A 67 -1.99 -1.93 -15.90
C ASP A 67 -3.20 -1.93 -14.96
N GLY A 68 -3.85 -0.80 -14.67
CA GLY A 68 -5.04 -0.69 -13.83
C GLY A 68 -4.74 -0.50 -12.33
N LYS A 69 -3.47 -0.32 -11.94
CA LYS A 69 -3.11 0.02 -10.55
C LYS A 69 -3.12 1.53 -10.34
N ILE A 70 -3.46 1.95 -9.12
CA ILE A 70 -3.13 3.29 -8.64
C ILE A 70 -1.61 3.43 -8.69
N ASP A 71 -1.15 4.31 -9.58
CA ASP A 71 0.24 4.68 -9.74
C ASP A 71 0.61 5.70 -8.67
N SER A 72 -0.15 6.80 -8.63
CA SER A 72 0.04 7.86 -7.65
C SER A 72 -1.27 8.56 -7.29
N ILE A 73 -1.32 9.12 -6.08
CA ILE A 73 -2.34 10.06 -5.64
C ILE A 73 -1.62 11.36 -5.31
N THR A 74 -2.07 12.48 -5.88
CA THR A 74 -1.50 13.81 -5.66
C THR A 74 -2.56 14.81 -5.22
N ARG A 75 -2.13 15.83 -4.49
CA ARG A 75 -2.89 17.05 -4.20
C ARG A 75 -2.19 18.23 -4.87
N GLY A 76 -2.73 18.71 -5.98
CA GLY A 76 -1.99 19.60 -6.87
C GLY A 76 -0.68 18.93 -7.31
N THR A 77 0.47 19.51 -6.95
CA THR A 77 1.80 18.96 -7.24
C THR A 77 2.36 18.04 -6.15
N THR A 78 1.70 17.95 -4.99
CA THR A 78 2.17 17.18 -3.83
C THR A 78 1.79 15.72 -3.98
N VAL A 79 2.76 14.80 -3.98
CA VAL A 79 2.50 13.35 -3.93
C VAL A 79 2.03 12.93 -2.52
N LEU A 80 0.80 12.40 -2.44
CA LEU A 80 0.18 11.84 -1.24
C LEU A 80 0.40 10.33 -1.12
N MET A 81 0.41 9.61 -2.24
CA MET A 81 0.70 8.18 -2.29
C MET A 81 1.35 7.84 -3.64
N GLU A 82 2.36 6.98 -3.66
CA GLU A 82 2.94 6.44 -4.89
C GLU A 82 3.68 5.13 -4.59
N ASP A 83 3.46 4.09 -5.40
CA ASP A 83 4.08 2.76 -5.25
C ASP A 83 4.02 2.18 -3.82
N GLY A 84 2.92 2.45 -3.09
CA GLY A 84 2.73 1.99 -1.70
C GLY A 84 3.40 2.86 -0.62
N TYR A 85 4.19 3.86 -0.99
CA TYR A 85 4.64 4.89 -0.08
C TYR A 85 3.57 5.96 0.12
N TYR A 86 3.38 6.38 1.37
CA TYR A 86 2.48 7.46 1.75
C TYR A 86 3.28 8.73 2.04
N GLY A 87 2.97 9.81 1.34
CA GLY A 87 3.59 11.12 1.53
C GLY A 87 3.43 11.64 2.97
N PRO A 88 4.27 12.59 3.41
CA PRO A 88 4.21 13.13 4.77
C PRO A 88 2.83 13.68 5.16
N GLU A 89 2.11 14.30 4.22
CA GLU A 89 0.75 14.81 4.44
C GLU A 89 -0.25 13.66 4.68
N ALA A 90 -0.17 12.60 3.85
CA ALA A 90 -0.96 11.39 4.00
C ALA A 90 -0.67 10.66 5.32
N LEU A 91 0.61 10.56 5.70
CA LEU A 91 1.03 9.97 6.97
C LEU A 91 0.50 10.78 8.16
N ALA A 92 0.62 12.11 8.13
CA ALA A 92 0.09 12.97 9.19
C ALA A 92 -1.42 12.80 9.34
N LYS A 93 -2.17 12.76 8.23
CA LYS A 93 -3.62 12.59 8.26
C LYS A 93 -4.04 11.20 8.76
N LYS A 94 -3.31 10.15 8.36
CA LYS A 94 -3.51 8.80 8.87
C LYS A 94 -3.31 8.75 10.39
N THR A 95 -2.22 9.34 10.90
CA THR A 95 -1.96 9.41 12.34
C THR A 95 -3.08 10.12 13.09
N GLU A 96 -3.59 11.23 12.56
CA GLU A 96 -4.73 11.97 13.15
C GLU A 96 -6.01 11.11 13.21
N ILE A 97 -6.32 10.37 12.14
CA ILE A 97 -7.48 9.47 12.08
C ILE A 97 -7.33 8.32 13.08
N GLU A 98 -6.14 7.71 13.17
CA GLU A 98 -5.84 6.63 14.10
C GLU A 98 -5.88 7.09 15.56
N GLU A 99 -5.41 8.30 15.85
CA GLU A 99 -5.55 8.93 17.18
C GLU A 99 -7.01 9.18 17.54
N HIS A 100 -7.79 9.73 16.61
CA HIS A 100 -9.22 9.98 16.84
C HIS A 100 -10.00 8.67 17.04
N GLY A 101 -9.69 7.63 16.25
CA GLY A 101 -10.27 6.30 16.40
C GLY A 101 -10.00 5.68 17.77
N ARG A 102 -8.74 5.75 18.23
CA ARG A 102 -8.36 5.29 19.58
C ARG A 102 -9.11 6.05 20.68
N ALA A 103 -9.30 7.35 20.53
CA ALA A 103 -10.05 8.16 21.50
C ALA A 103 -11.53 7.76 21.55
N LEU A 104 -12.16 7.49 20.41
CA LEU A 104 -13.55 7.00 20.34
C LEU A 104 -13.69 5.62 20.98
N GLU A 105 -12.75 4.73 20.75
CA GLU A 105 -12.75 3.39 21.36
C GLU A 105 -12.58 3.45 22.88
N ALA A 106 -11.67 4.30 23.37
CA ALA A 106 -11.50 4.54 24.81
C ALA A 106 -12.78 5.10 25.45
N ALA A 107 -13.43 6.08 24.81
CA ALA A 107 -14.69 6.65 25.30
C ALA A 107 -15.83 5.61 25.31
N ALA A 108 -15.90 4.74 24.29
CA ALA A 108 -16.87 3.65 24.26
C ALA A 108 -16.63 2.63 25.38
N TYR A 109 -15.36 2.33 25.69
CA TYR A 109 -14.98 1.43 26.78
C TYR A 109 -15.32 2.02 28.16
N GLU A 110 -15.04 3.31 28.38
CA GLU A 110 -15.38 4.01 29.62
C GLU A 110 -16.91 4.03 29.85
N ALA A 111 -17.69 4.33 28.80
CA ALA A 111 -19.13 4.29 28.86
C ALA A 111 -19.68 2.89 29.19
N TYR A 112 -19.05 1.84 28.67
CA TYR A 112 -19.39 0.45 28.98
C TYR A 112 -19.10 0.11 30.46
N GLU A 113 -17.93 0.48 30.99
CA GLU A 113 -17.61 0.26 32.40
C GLU A 113 -18.59 0.98 33.33
N ASP A 114 -18.92 2.24 33.03
CA ASP A 114 -19.85 3.03 33.84
C ASP A 114 -21.26 2.44 33.83
N ALA A 115 -21.72 1.99 32.66
CA ALA A 115 -22.98 1.27 32.54
C ALA A 115 -22.96 -0.02 33.37
N SER A 116 -21.87 -0.79 33.33
CA SER A 116 -21.72 -2.02 34.13
C SER A 116 -21.77 -1.73 35.63
N LYS A 117 -21.00 -0.75 36.12
CA LYS A 117 -21.01 -0.32 37.53
C LYS A 117 -22.39 0.17 37.95
N GLN A 118 -23.12 0.85 37.07
CA GLN A 118 -24.47 1.30 37.36
C GLN A 118 -25.46 0.13 37.47
N ILE A 119 -25.35 -0.87 36.59
CA ILE A 119 -26.16 -2.10 36.66
C ILE A 119 -25.89 -2.84 37.97
N GLU A 120 -24.63 -2.98 38.38
CA GLU A 120 -24.27 -3.60 39.66
C GLU A 120 -24.89 -2.85 40.84
N ARG A 121 -24.71 -1.53 40.91
CA ARG A 121 -25.31 -0.68 41.97
C ARG A 121 -26.82 -0.79 42.01
N ASN A 122 -27.48 -0.84 40.86
CA ASN A 122 -28.93 -1.00 40.79
C ASN A 122 -29.35 -2.39 41.27
N THR A 123 -28.64 -3.43 40.82
CA THR A 123 -28.90 -4.82 41.23
C THR A 123 -28.72 -5.00 42.73
N GLU A 124 -27.67 -4.42 43.33
CA GLU A 124 -27.48 -4.43 44.78
C GLU A 124 -28.59 -3.69 45.53
N ARG A 125 -29.03 -2.53 45.03
CA ARG A 125 -30.14 -1.77 45.61
C ARG A 125 -31.44 -2.58 45.58
N ASP A 126 -31.72 -3.26 44.48
CA ASP A 126 -32.92 -4.08 44.32
C ASP A 126 -32.85 -5.32 45.23
N LEU A 127 -31.68 -5.97 45.31
CA LEU A 127 -31.45 -7.08 46.25
C LEU A 127 -31.60 -6.63 47.71
N GLU A 128 -31.11 -5.45 48.07
CA GLU A 128 -31.28 -4.88 49.41
C GLU A 128 -32.73 -4.52 49.71
N ALA A 129 -33.47 -3.98 48.74
CA ALA A 129 -34.91 -3.74 48.88
C ALA A 129 -35.68 -5.06 49.12
N LEU A 130 -35.30 -6.14 48.41
CA LEU A 130 -35.86 -7.47 48.63
C LEU A 130 -35.47 -8.07 49.99
N ARG A 131 -34.23 -7.85 50.47
CA ARG A 131 -33.81 -8.27 51.82
C ARG A 131 -34.58 -7.54 52.91
N ARG A 132 -34.78 -6.23 52.76
CA ARG A 132 -35.54 -5.40 53.70
C ARG A 132 -37.04 -5.73 53.72
N SER A 133 -37.61 -6.14 52.59
CA SER A 133 -39.01 -6.58 52.55
C SER A 133 -39.20 -7.99 53.15
N SER A 134 -38.13 -8.77 53.29
CA SER A 134 -38.16 -10.17 53.74
C SER A 134 -37.61 -10.42 55.16
N SER A 135 -37.19 -9.39 55.93
CA SER A 135 -36.68 -9.64 57.29
C SER A 135 -36.87 -8.47 58.30
N PRO A 136 -37.23 -8.77 59.57
CA PRO A 136 -37.36 -7.77 60.64
C PRO A 136 -36.03 -7.43 61.33
N PHE A 137 -35.73 -6.13 61.36
CA PHE A 137 -34.94 -5.39 62.37
C PHE A 137 -33.42 -5.69 62.57
N VAL A 138 -32.72 -4.58 62.90
CA VAL A 138 -31.39 -4.42 63.54
C VAL A 138 -30.17 -4.09 62.64
N LYS A 139 -29.93 -2.77 62.57
CA LYS A 139 -28.72 -1.98 62.88
C LYS A 139 -27.33 -2.62 62.58
N ASN A 140 -26.59 -2.06 61.62
CA ASN A 140 -25.67 -0.91 61.75
C ASN A 140 -24.31 -1.31 62.37
N SER A 141 -23.22 -1.24 61.59
CA SER A 141 -22.12 -0.31 61.90
C SER A 141 -21.11 -0.21 60.76
N THR A 142 -20.86 1.05 60.43
CA THR A 142 -20.01 1.67 59.41
C THR A 142 -18.55 1.75 59.84
N SER A 143 -17.60 1.78 58.88
CA SER A 143 -16.53 2.80 58.73
C SER A 143 -15.66 2.44 57.50
N ILE A 144 -15.58 3.15 56.36
CA ILE A 144 -15.25 4.57 56.02
C ILE A 144 -13.79 4.89 56.38
N VAL A 145 -12.79 4.93 55.46
CA VAL A 145 -12.40 5.92 54.37
C VAL A 145 -11.02 6.55 54.75
N PRO A 146 -10.21 7.25 53.91
CA PRO A 146 -9.69 7.06 52.53
C PRO A 146 -8.15 7.39 52.41
N PRO A 147 -7.54 7.44 51.20
CA PRO A 147 -6.26 8.14 50.86
C PRO A 147 -6.59 9.58 50.33
N PRO A 148 -5.79 10.39 49.57
CA PRO A 148 -4.47 10.23 48.89
C PRO A 148 -3.63 11.56 48.76
N ALA A 149 -2.79 11.62 47.71
CA ALA A 149 -2.30 12.79 46.92
C ALA A 149 -0.91 13.35 47.29
N THR A 150 -0.02 13.81 46.39
CA THR A 150 -0.07 14.42 45.03
C THR A 150 1.29 14.17 44.33
N ALA A 151 1.38 13.92 43.01
CA ALA A 151 1.55 14.88 41.88
C ALA A 151 2.77 15.82 42.04
N GLU A 152 3.70 16.04 41.10
CA GLU A 152 3.56 16.49 39.70
C GLU A 152 4.87 16.38 38.88
N LEU A 153 4.69 16.50 37.56
CA LEU A 153 5.64 16.51 36.44
C LEU A 153 6.74 17.61 36.49
N SER A 154 7.85 17.37 35.78
CA SER A 154 8.50 18.43 34.99
C SER A 154 9.29 17.87 33.79
N LEU A 155 9.08 18.52 32.64
CA LEU A 155 9.59 18.21 31.30
C LEU A 155 11.05 18.65 31.10
N ALA A 156 11.78 17.93 30.24
CA ALA A 156 12.95 18.45 29.53
C ALA A 156 12.89 18.09 28.04
N SER A 157 13.24 19.08 27.22
CA SER A 157 13.22 19.20 25.75
C SER A 157 14.32 18.38 25.04
N PRO A 158 14.31 18.23 23.69
CA PRO A 158 15.01 17.15 22.99
C PRO A 158 16.48 17.45 22.67
N GLU A 159 17.28 16.39 22.65
CA GLU A 159 18.67 16.36 22.18
C GLU A 159 18.79 16.35 20.64
N PRO A 160 19.93 16.81 20.08
CA PRO A 160 20.11 17.03 18.65
C PRO A 160 20.35 15.74 17.84
N ASN A 161 19.86 15.77 16.59
CA ASN A 161 19.96 14.70 15.60
C ASN A 161 21.43 14.36 15.24
N PRO A 162 21.85 13.07 15.23
CA PRO A 162 23.23 12.69 14.89
C PRO A 162 23.53 12.79 13.38
N GLN A 163 24.75 13.23 13.07
CA GLN A 163 25.33 13.36 11.74
C GLN A 163 25.61 11.97 11.09
N PRO A 164 25.47 11.80 9.76
CA PRO A 164 25.60 10.50 9.11
C PRO A 164 27.02 9.91 9.18
N ALA A 165 27.08 8.60 9.47
CA ALA A 165 28.27 7.77 9.44
C ALA A 165 28.79 7.54 8.00
N PRO A 166 30.09 7.21 7.80
CA PRO A 166 30.68 7.01 6.48
C PRO A 166 30.06 5.84 5.70
N ALA A 167 29.95 6.03 4.39
CA ALA A 167 29.36 5.13 3.39
C ALA A 167 30.03 3.75 3.35
N SER A 168 29.33 2.71 3.82
CA SER A 168 29.63 1.33 3.46
C SER A 168 28.96 1.00 2.13
N VAL A 169 29.75 0.91 1.04
CA VAL A 169 29.23 0.43 -0.25
C VAL A 169 28.84 -1.05 -0.09
N LYS A 170 27.58 -1.39 -0.35
CA LYS A 170 27.06 -2.77 -0.25
C LYS A 170 26.20 -3.13 -1.46
N GLU A 171 26.24 -4.41 -1.85
CA GLU A 171 25.30 -4.94 -2.83
C GLU A 171 24.00 -5.34 -2.14
N MET A 172 22.86 -4.97 -2.72
CA MET A 172 21.52 -5.33 -2.25
C MET A 172 20.64 -5.74 -3.42
N TRP A 173 19.48 -6.32 -3.12
CA TRP A 173 18.54 -6.81 -4.12
C TRP A 173 17.15 -6.23 -3.90
N SER A 174 16.50 -5.79 -4.98
CA SER A 174 15.11 -5.37 -4.94
C SER A 174 14.22 -6.54 -4.53
N THR A 175 13.27 -6.29 -3.63
CA THR A 175 12.21 -7.23 -3.24
C THR A 175 10.83 -6.77 -3.71
N ALA A 176 10.76 -5.65 -4.43
CA ALA A 176 9.52 -5.10 -4.98
C ALA A 176 9.41 -5.44 -6.47
N ASP A 177 8.21 -5.81 -6.90
CA ASP A 177 7.86 -6.07 -8.31
C ASP A 177 8.29 -4.91 -9.21
N ARG A 178 8.06 -3.67 -8.75
CA ARG A 178 8.46 -2.42 -9.41
C ARG A 178 8.88 -1.39 -8.36
N LEU A 179 10.18 -1.16 -8.23
CA LEU A 179 10.76 -0.18 -7.31
C LEU A 179 11.20 1.07 -8.08
N THR A 180 10.53 2.18 -7.84
CA THR A 180 10.75 3.45 -8.53
C THR A 180 12.08 4.09 -8.15
N ILE A 181 12.76 4.61 -9.17
CA ILE A 181 14.05 5.30 -9.06
C ILE A 181 13.82 6.79 -9.17
N ARG A 182 14.42 7.57 -8.25
CA ARG A 182 14.25 9.02 -8.16
C ARG A 182 15.55 9.79 -8.22
N THR A 183 15.45 11.07 -8.57
CA THR A 183 16.60 11.97 -8.61
C THR A 183 17.13 12.38 -7.23
N CYS A 184 16.33 12.21 -6.16
CA CYS A 184 16.71 12.54 -4.78
C CYS A 184 15.92 11.73 -3.73
N PRO A 185 16.32 11.72 -2.44
CA PRO A 185 15.70 10.89 -1.40
C PRO A 185 14.39 11.50 -0.88
N SER A 186 13.42 11.68 -1.79
CA SER A 186 12.08 12.20 -1.49
C SER A 186 11.12 11.86 -2.63
N THR A 187 9.83 11.74 -2.33
CA THR A 187 8.79 11.56 -3.36
C THR A 187 8.46 12.81 -4.16
N GLN A 188 8.94 13.98 -3.73
CA GLN A 188 8.81 15.21 -4.50
C GLN A 188 9.84 15.31 -5.63
N CYS A 189 10.77 14.35 -5.70
CA CYS A 189 11.81 14.28 -6.72
C CYS A 189 11.28 13.59 -7.99
N GLY A 190 11.88 13.94 -9.13
CA GLY A 190 11.58 13.35 -10.43
C GLY A 190 11.88 11.85 -10.45
N VAL A 191 11.06 11.11 -11.18
CA VAL A 191 11.21 9.67 -11.43
C VAL A 191 12.02 9.47 -12.70
N THR A 192 13.01 8.57 -12.65
CA THR A 192 13.92 8.28 -13.79
C THR A 192 13.82 6.84 -14.28
N GLY A 193 12.78 6.11 -13.85
CA GLY A 193 12.53 4.71 -14.18
C GLY A 193 12.28 3.84 -12.94
N TRP A 194 12.42 2.53 -13.10
CA TRP A 194 12.20 1.53 -12.05
C TRP A 194 13.17 0.35 -12.15
N ILE A 195 13.33 -0.40 -11.05
CA ILE A 195 13.97 -1.72 -11.02
C ILE A 195 12.97 -2.78 -10.58
N THR A 196 13.14 -4.00 -11.06
CA THR A 196 12.22 -5.12 -10.79
C THR A 196 12.73 -6.02 -9.67
N ASP A 197 11.85 -6.88 -9.16
CA ASP A 197 12.17 -7.87 -8.11
C ASP A 197 13.40 -8.73 -8.51
N GLY A 198 14.31 -8.91 -7.55
CA GLY A 198 15.57 -9.62 -7.73
C GLY A 198 16.67 -8.82 -8.45
N SER A 199 16.40 -7.59 -8.91
CA SER A 199 17.42 -6.72 -9.48
C SER A 199 18.48 -6.39 -8.44
N LYS A 200 19.76 -6.59 -8.79
CA LYS A 200 20.89 -6.23 -7.92
C LYS A 200 21.20 -4.74 -8.07
N VAL A 201 21.37 -4.04 -6.95
CA VAL A 201 21.82 -2.65 -6.89
C VAL A 201 23.05 -2.52 -5.99
N THR A 202 23.87 -1.52 -6.27
CA THR A 202 24.97 -1.11 -5.38
C THR A 202 24.50 0.08 -4.56
N VAL A 203 24.39 -0.07 -3.25
CA VAL A 203 24.01 1.02 -2.34
C VAL A 203 25.26 1.76 -1.89
N PHE A 204 25.34 3.04 -2.22
CA PHE A 204 26.46 3.92 -1.88
C PHE A 204 26.20 4.74 -0.63
N GLU A 205 24.94 5.00 -0.30
CA GLU A 205 24.53 5.85 0.82
C GLU A 205 23.10 5.53 1.21
N GLU A 206 22.79 5.63 2.50
CA GLU A 206 21.44 5.55 3.02
C GLU A 206 21.09 6.86 3.73
N LYS A 207 19.94 7.44 3.38
CA LYS A 207 19.50 8.74 3.90
C LYS A 207 17.99 8.78 4.00
N SER A 208 17.48 8.92 5.23
CA SER A 208 16.04 9.13 5.50
C SER A 208 15.13 8.07 4.87
N GLY A 209 15.51 6.78 4.95
CA GLY A 209 14.73 5.67 4.36
C GLY A 209 14.94 5.45 2.86
N TRP A 210 15.88 6.17 2.25
CA TRP A 210 16.27 6.01 0.85
C TRP A 210 17.70 5.51 0.72
N SER A 211 17.95 4.71 -0.31
CA SER A 211 19.27 4.21 -0.69
C SER A 211 19.69 4.83 -2.02
N ARG A 212 20.86 5.46 -2.06
CA ARG A 212 21.49 5.97 -3.28
C ARG A 212 22.14 4.81 -4.01
N ILE A 213 21.75 4.60 -5.27
CA ILE A 213 22.12 3.41 -6.04
C ILE A 213 23.16 3.66 -7.14
N ASP A 214 23.65 4.90 -7.27
CA ASP A 214 24.78 5.25 -8.14
C ASP A 214 25.52 6.52 -7.71
N GLU A 215 26.64 6.77 -8.39
CA GLU A 215 27.37 8.03 -8.30
C GLU A 215 26.65 9.16 -9.06
N PRO A 216 26.88 10.43 -8.68
CA PRO A 216 26.34 11.57 -9.40
C PRO A 216 26.69 11.54 -10.89
N HIS A 217 25.69 11.77 -11.73
CA HIS A 217 25.83 11.84 -13.19
C HIS A 217 24.94 12.94 -13.75
N SER A 218 25.16 13.29 -15.03
CA SER A 218 24.45 14.37 -15.70
C SER A 218 22.93 14.17 -15.70
N ALA A 219 22.21 15.20 -15.31
CA ALA A 219 20.75 15.30 -15.39
C ALA A 219 20.25 15.68 -16.79
N MET A 220 21.14 15.91 -17.76
CA MET A 220 20.78 16.36 -19.11
C MET A 220 19.84 17.57 -19.09
N CYS A 221 20.25 18.63 -18.39
CA CYS A 221 19.45 19.84 -18.24
C CYS A 221 19.40 20.65 -19.54
N ILE A 222 18.20 20.82 -20.09
CA ILE A 222 17.91 21.66 -21.25
C ILE A 222 16.75 22.59 -20.86
N ASP A 223 16.95 23.90 -21.01
CA ASP A 223 15.96 24.93 -20.63
C ASP A 223 15.40 24.76 -19.20
N GLY A 224 16.28 24.40 -18.25
CA GLY A 224 15.93 24.22 -16.85
C GLY A 224 15.16 22.93 -16.55
N LYS A 225 15.02 22.01 -17.50
CA LYS A 225 14.36 20.71 -17.34
C LYS A 225 15.32 19.56 -17.60
N SER A 226 15.23 18.51 -16.80
CA SER A 226 16.02 17.30 -16.95
C SER A 226 15.42 16.39 -18.03
N GLY A 227 16.23 16.00 -19.01
CA GLY A 227 15.84 14.96 -19.97
C GLY A 227 15.88 13.53 -19.42
N MET A 228 16.34 13.34 -18.18
CA MET A 228 16.45 12.05 -17.50
C MET A 228 15.23 11.74 -16.61
N VAL A 229 14.31 12.68 -16.46
CA VAL A 229 13.11 12.53 -15.64
C VAL A 229 11.94 12.11 -16.53
N ASP A 230 11.43 10.89 -16.30
CA ASP A 230 10.27 10.30 -16.98
C ASP A 230 8.95 10.92 -16.49
N SER A 231 8.84 11.17 -15.18
CA SER A 231 7.63 11.75 -14.56
C SER A 231 7.93 12.52 -13.26
N GLY A 232 6.98 13.33 -12.80
CA GLY A 232 7.11 14.12 -11.57
C GLY A 232 7.86 15.45 -11.75
N ASN A 233 8.73 15.79 -10.80
CA ASN A 233 9.49 17.04 -10.83
C ASN A 233 10.60 16.98 -11.89
N VAL A 234 10.39 17.63 -13.03
CA VAL A 234 11.36 17.70 -14.13
C VAL A 234 12.39 18.82 -13.98
N ALA A 235 12.24 19.70 -12.98
CA ALA A 235 13.04 20.92 -12.89
C ALA A 235 14.49 20.61 -12.48
N CYS A 236 15.46 21.17 -13.19
CA CYS A 236 16.87 21.13 -12.84
C CYS A 236 17.18 22.10 -11.70
N THR A 237 16.76 21.72 -10.50
CA THR A 237 16.89 22.54 -9.30
C THR A 237 17.40 21.70 -8.12
N PRO A 238 18.04 22.32 -7.12
CA PRO A 238 18.43 21.62 -5.90
C PRO A 238 17.27 20.95 -5.16
N ALA A 239 16.05 21.50 -5.28
CA ALA A 239 14.83 20.88 -4.72
C ALA A 239 14.51 19.52 -5.37
N ASN A 240 14.99 19.28 -6.59
CA ASN A 240 14.90 18.01 -7.29
C ASN A 240 16.19 17.16 -7.16
N GLY A 241 17.08 17.54 -6.25
CA GLY A 241 18.42 16.96 -6.06
C GLY A 241 19.35 17.11 -7.25
N ILE A 242 19.04 18.01 -8.18
CA ILE A 242 19.92 18.34 -9.29
C ILE A 242 20.77 19.55 -8.89
N VAL A 243 22.07 19.30 -8.67
CA VAL A 243 23.06 20.31 -8.30
C VAL A 243 24.15 20.30 -9.36
N ASP A 244 24.51 21.48 -9.88
CA ASP A 244 25.47 21.63 -10.98
C ASP A 244 25.15 20.74 -12.20
N GLY A 245 23.86 20.58 -12.48
CA GLY A 245 23.36 19.75 -13.58
C GLY A 245 23.56 18.24 -13.39
N GLN A 246 23.86 17.80 -12.17
CA GLN A 246 24.08 16.39 -11.83
C GLN A 246 23.15 15.92 -10.71
N PHE A 247 22.86 14.63 -10.69
CA PHE A 247 22.08 13.99 -9.64
C PHE A 247 22.51 12.52 -9.47
N SER A 248 22.07 11.89 -8.38
CA SER A 248 22.19 10.44 -8.21
C SER A 248 20.81 9.82 -8.11
N ARG A 249 20.70 8.54 -8.47
CA ARG A 249 19.48 7.77 -8.38
C ARG A 249 19.28 7.21 -6.98
N TRP A 250 18.04 7.30 -6.50
CA TRP A 250 17.62 6.86 -5.18
C TRP A 250 16.42 5.92 -5.28
N VAL A 251 16.37 4.92 -4.40
CA VAL A 251 15.22 4.01 -4.23
C VAL A 251 14.88 3.90 -2.75
N TYR A 252 13.68 3.45 -2.41
CA TYR A 252 13.31 3.17 -1.02
C TYR A 252 14.10 2.00 -0.45
N SER A 253 14.69 2.20 0.73
CA SER A 253 15.51 1.19 1.40
C SER A 253 14.71 -0.03 1.86
N ASP A 254 13.44 0.15 2.24
CA ASP A 254 12.58 -0.93 2.75
C ASP A 254 12.29 -2.03 1.71
N TYR A 255 12.53 -1.75 0.43
CA TYR A 255 12.39 -2.71 -0.67
C TYR A 255 13.72 -3.28 -1.14
N LEU A 256 14.78 -3.13 -0.34
CA LEU A 256 16.08 -3.73 -0.59
C LEU A 256 16.42 -4.77 0.48
N ALA A 257 16.89 -5.94 0.04
CA ALA A 257 17.40 -7.00 0.90
C ALA A 257 18.91 -7.19 0.74
N ASN A 258 19.60 -7.55 1.83
CA ASN A 258 21.03 -7.86 1.82
C ASN A 258 21.35 -9.25 1.24
N GLU A 259 20.35 -10.11 1.16
CA GLU A 259 20.50 -11.43 0.56
C GLU A 259 19.87 -11.41 -0.82
N LYS A 260 20.59 -11.99 -1.80
CA LYS A 260 19.97 -12.31 -3.07
C LYS A 260 18.76 -13.16 -2.76
N PRO A 261 17.56 -12.69 -3.10
CA PRO A 261 16.41 -13.45 -2.67
C PRO A 261 16.49 -14.78 -3.49
N GLU A 262 16.06 -15.92 -2.92
CA GLU A 262 16.21 -17.25 -3.55
C GLU A 262 15.76 -17.27 -5.02
N ALA A 263 16.55 -17.86 -5.93
CA ALA A 263 16.09 -18.02 -7.30
C ALA A 263 14.71 -18.72 -7.29
N PRO A 264 13.76 -18.31 -8.16
CA PRO A 264 12.52 -19.06 -8.30
C PRO A 264 12.88 -20.54 -8.44
N LYS A 265 12.23 -21.41 -7.66
CA LYS A 265 12.24 -22.83 -7.99
C LYS A 265 11.75 -22.89 -9.43
N THR A 266 12.63 -23.25 -10.36
CA THR A 266 12.23 -23.53 -11.73
C THR A 266 11.12 -24.56 -11.58
N ALA A 267 9.93 -24.22 -12.04
CA ALA A 267 8.87 -25.21 -12.07
C ALA A 267 9.41 -26.35 -12.93
N GLN A 268 9.54 -27.54 -12.32
CA GLN A 268 10.00 -28.73 -13.01
C GLN A 268 9.21 -28.87 -14.33
N ASP A 269 9.92 -29.13 -15.43
CA ASP A 269 9.37 -29.38 -16.77
C ASP A 269 8.98 -28.17 -17.65
N CYS A 270 9.25 -26.92 -17.24
CA CYS A 270 8.95 -25.71 -18.05
C CYS A 270 10.16 -24.97 -18.64
N GLY A 271 11.36 -25.58 -18.64
CA GLY A 271 12.60 -24.92 -19.09
C GLY A 271 12.55 -24.34 -20.50
N ASP A 272 11.83 -24.98 -21.41
CA ASP A 272 11.78 -24.61 -22.84
C ASP A 272 10.80 -23.46 -23.17
N LEU A 273 10.05 -22.98 -22.18
CA LEU A 273 9.00 -21.97 -22.35
C LEU A 273 9.47 -20.53 -22.09
N ARG A 274 10.69 -20.33 -21.59
CA ARG A 274 11.27 -19.00 -21.24
C ARG A 274 10.35 -18.13 -20.37
N LEU A 275 9.69 -18.77 -19.41
CA LEU A 275 8.77 -18.09 -18.49
C LEU A 275 9.48 -17.16 -17.50
N ASP A 276 10.81 -17.22 -17.42
CA ASP A 276 11.66 -16.35 -16.60
C ASP A 276 11.50 -14.85 -16.91
N ASN A 277 11.01 -14.52 -18.10
CA ASN A 277 10.64 -13.15 -18.49
C ASN A 277 9.26 -12.71 -18.00
N SER A 278 8.54 -13.54 -17.24
CA SER A 278 7.20 -13.19 -16.73
C SER A 278 7.31 -12.19 -15.59
N ASP A 279 6.35 -11.27 -15.52
CA ASP A 279 6.16 -10.40 -14.36
C ASP A 279 5.98 -11.27 -13.11
N ASN A 280 6.68 -10.92 -12.04
CA ASN A 280 6.60 -11.62 -10.75
C ASN A 280 6.90 -13.13 -10.85
N TYR A 281 7.67 -13.55 -11.88
CA TYR A 281 8.01 -14.96 -12.11
C TYR A 281 8.56 -15.63 -10.86
N ARG A 282 9.37 -14.91 -10.10
CA ARG A 282 9.95 -15.38 -8.85
C ARG A 282 8.93 -15.83 -7.82
N ARG A 283 7.81 -15.11 -7.71
CA ARG A 283 6.71 -15.43 -6.78
C ARG A 283 5.80 -16.52 -7.34
N TYR A 284 5.63 -16.59 -8.66
CA TYR A 284 4.58 -17.35 -9.30
C TYR A 284 5.06 -18.38 -10.34
N SER A 285 6.34 -18.78 -10.31
CA SER A 285 6.97 -19.66 -11.31
C SER A 285 6.18 -20.96 -11.54
N ASN A 286 5.72 -21.59 -10.45
CA ASN A 286 4.93 -22.82 -10.49
C ASN A 286 3.55 -22.61 -11.12
N GLN A 287 2.86 -21.53 -10.76
CA GLN A 287 1.54 -21.21 -11.28
C GLN A 287 1.61 -20.87 -12.78
N PHE A 288 2.62 -20.10 -13.20
CA PHE A 288 2.85 -19.80 -14.61
C PHE A 288 3.16 -21.06 -15.42
N CYS A 289 4.04 -21.93 -14.92
CA CYS A 289 4.34 -23.18 -15.59
C CYS A 289 3.11 -24.09 -15.71
N THR A 290 2.36 -24.24 -14.62
CA THR A 290 1.13 -25.05 -14.60
C THR A 290 0.11 -24.54 -15.61
N ALA A 291 -0.12 -23.22 -15.65
CA ALA A 291 -1.04 -22.60 -16.59
C ALA A 291 -0.56 -22.74 -18.04
N SER A 292 0.71 -22.47 -18.31
CA SER A 292 1.29 -22.58 -19.65
C SER A 292 1.20 -24.02 -20.19
N LEU A 293 1.56 -25.02 -19.38
CA LEU A 293 1.44 -26.42 -19.78
C LEU A 293 -0.02 -26.83 -20.03
N LYS A 294 -0.95 -26.34 -19.20
CA LYS A 294 -2.38 -26.58 -19.40
C LYS A 294 -2.85 -26.05 -20.75
N MET A 295 -2.54 -24.79 -21.07
CA MET A 295 -2.91 -24.16 -22.34
C MET A 295 -2.22 -24.77 -23.56
N ILE A 296 -1.04 -25.36 -23.39
CA ILE A 296 -0.37 -26.13 -24.45
C ILE A 296 -1.08 -27.46 -24.67
N ASN A 297 -1.40 -28.17 -23.60
CA ASN A 297 -2.01 -29.50 -23.65
C ASN A 297 -3.46 -29.46 -24.18
N ASP A 298 -4.20 -28.39 -23.93
CA ASP A 298 -5.55 -28.19 -24.47
C ASP A 298 -5.57 -27.57 -25.88
N GLY A 299 -4.40 -27.24 -26.42
CA GLY A 299 -4.23 -26.70 -27.78
C GLY A 299 -4.52 -25.20 -27.92
N THR A 300 -4.77 -24.48 -26.81
CA THR A 300 -5.00 -23.03 -26.81
C THR A 300 -3.75 -22.26 -27.23
N CYS A 301 -2.58 -22.69 -26.76
CA CYS A 301 -1.30 -22.05 -27.00
C CYS A 301 -0.26 -23.05 -27.52
N LYS A 302 0.76 -22.53 -28.20
CA LYS A 302 1.95 -23.28 -28.59
C LYS A 302 3.10 -22.94 -27.64
N PRO A 303 4.10 -23.83 -27.48
CA PRO A 303 5.31 -23.50 -26.72
C PRO A 303 6.02 -22.23 -27.21
N SER A 304 5.92 -21.91 -28.51
CA SER A 304 6.48 -20.67 -29.08
C SER A 304 5.79 -19.41 -28.57
N ASP A 305 4.48 -19.46 -28.28
CA ASP A 305 3.74 -18.30 -27.79
C ASP A 305 4.33 -17.82 -26.47
N PHE A 306 4.69 -18.72 -25.55
CA PHE A 306 5.30 -18.36 -24.26
C PHE A 306 6.75 -17.88 -24.37
N ARG A 307 7.50 -18.34 -25.38
CA ARG A 307 8.86 -17.85 -25.63
C ARG A 307 8.87 -16.41 -26.15
N GLU A 308 7.82 -16.00 -26.84
CA GLU A 308 7.64 -14.65 -27.35
C GLU A 308 6.90 -13.76 -26.33
N TRP A 309 5.91 -14.32 -25.64
CA TRP A 309 4.96 -13.63 -24.78
C TRP A 309 4.87 -14.33 -23.43
N ALA A 310 5.78 -13.96 -22.53
CA ALA A 310 5.73 -14.38 -21.13
C ALA A 310 4.46 -13.84 -20.44
N TRP A 311 4.22 -14.26 -19.20
CA TRP A 311 3.07 -13.75 -18.45
C TRP A 311 3.32 -12.32 -17.99
N SER A 312 2.50 -11.38 -18.41
CA SER A 312 2.52 -10.00 -17.94
C SER A 312 1.40 -9.77 -16.95
N SER A 313 1.63 -8.99 -15.91
CA SER A 313 0.60 -8.63 -14.94
C SER A 313 -0.58 -7.94 -15.64
N SER A 314 -1.81 -8.29 -15.26
CA SER A 314 -3.04 -7.62 -15.69
C SER A 314 -3.87 -7.06 -14.53
N PRO A 315 -3.37 -6.04 -13.84
CA PRO A 315 -4.07 -5.47 -12.69
C PRO A 315 -5.46 -4.89 -13.02
N ALA A 316 -5.75 -4.50 -14.27
CA ALA A 316 -7.05 -4.04 -14.74
C ALA A 316 -8.13 -5.13 -14.64
N LYS A 317 -7.72 -6.41 -14.61
CA LYS A 317 -8.60 -7.56 -14.35
C LYS A 317 -8.59 -7.98 -12.87
N GLY A 318 -7.63 -7.49 -12.09
CA GLY A 318 -7.45 -7.70 -10.65
C GLY A 318 -6.00 -8.05 -10.29
N GLN A 319 -5.61 -7.87 -9.02
CA GLN A 319 -4.21 -8.05 -8.56
C GLN A 319 -3.66 -9.48 -8.73
N ASP A 320 -4.53 -10.49 -8.87
CA ASP A 320 -4.11 -11.87 -9.14
C ASP A 320 -4.05 -12.19 -10.64
N TYR A 321 -4.41 -11.26 -11.52
CA TYR A 321 -4.51 -11.58 -12.94
C TYR A 321 -3.22 -11.28 -13.68
N TYR A 322 -2.86 -12.21 -14.55
CA TYR A 322 -1.78 -12.12 -15.53
C TYR A 322 -2.36 -12.39 -16.89
N PHE A 323 -1.72 -11.91 -17.94
CA PHE A 323 -2.11 -12.17 -19.31
C PHE A 323 -0.92 -12.61 -20.16
N THR A 324 -1.22 -13.34 -21.22
CA THR A 324 -0.31 -13.72 -22.29
C THR A 324 -1.05 -13.61 -23.63
N TYR A 325 -0.34 -13.83 -24.73
CA TYR A 325 -0.92 -13.93 -26.07
C TYR A 325 -0.64 -15.28 -26.67
N CYS A 326 -1.67 -15.91 -27.23
CA CYS A 326 -1.55 -17.17 -27.95
C CYS A 326 -2.04 -16.99 -29.39
N GLY A 327 -1.12 -17.10 -30.35
CA GLY A 327 -1.38 -16.82 -31.76
C GLY A 327 -1.15 -15.36 -32.21
N GLY A 328 -0.35 -14.58 -31.47
CA GLY A 328 0.09 -13.22 -31.80
C GLY A 328 -0.60 -12.10 -31.02
N ILE A 329 -0.12 -10.85 -31.12
CA ILE A 329 -0.43 -9.72 -30.19
C ILE A 329 -1.84 -9.08 -30.32
N GLN A 330 -2.76 -9.69 -31.05
CA GLN A 330 -4.10 -9.14 -31.25
C GLN A 330 -4.93 -9.27 -29.96
N PRO A 331 -5.83 -8.32 -29.63
CA PRO A 331 -6.66 -8.39 -28.42
C PRO A 331 -7.43 -9.70 -28.28
N ARG A 332 -7.94 -10.26 -29.39
CA ARG A 332 -8.64 -11.56 -29.40
C ARG A 332 -7.77 -12.75 -29.03
N ASN A 333 -6.45 -12.62 -29.10
CA ASN A 333 -5.51 -13.68 -28.76
C ASN A 333 -5.00 -13.55 -27.31
N ARG A 334 -5.49 -12.55 -26.57
CA ARG A 334 -5.12 -12.33 -25.18
C ARG A 334 -5.84 -13.33 -24.30
N TRP A 335 -5.09 -13.96 -23.41
CA TRP A 335 -5.61 -14.88 -22.41
C TRP A 335 -5.16 -14.43 -21.05
N TYR A 336 -6.00 -14.65 -20.05
CA TYR A 336 -5.79 -14.23 -18.68
C TYR A 336 -5.76 -15.43 -17.74
N LEU A 337 -4.81 -15.41 -16.83
CA LEU A 337 -4.65 -16.33 -15.72
C LEU A 337 -4.94 -15.60 -14.42
N ASN A 338 -5.89 -16.07 -13.63
CA ASN A 338 -5.93 -15.74 -12.21
C ASN A 338 -4.92 -16.63 -11.48
N ILE A 339 -3.83 -16.04 -10.99
CA ILE A 339 -2.68 -16.73 -10.40
C ILE A 339 -3.02 -17.44 -9.09
N ARG A 340 -4.06 -16.97 -8.38
CA ARG A 340 -4.50 -17.54 -7.10
C ARG A 340 -5.36 -18.78 -7.31
N THR A 341 -6.26 -18.75 -8.29
CA THR A 341 -7.22 -19.84 -8.56
C THR A 341 -6.77 -20.78 -9.67
N GLY A 342 -5.81 -20.38 -10.51
CA GLY A 342 -5.42 -21.10 -11.72
C GLY A 342 -6.45 -21.02 -12.84
N ALA A 343 -7.48 -20.17 -12.70
CA ALA A 343 -8.51 -20.02 -13.72
C ALA A 343 -7.97 -19.29 -14.95
N ILE A 344 -8.24 -19.84 -16.13
CA ILE A 344 -7.81 -19.30 -17.42
C ILE A 344 -9.04 -18.86 -18.19
N THR A 345 -9.02 -17.63 -18.69
CA THR A 345 -10.15 -17.00 -19.41
C THR A 345 -9.61 -16.17 -20.57
N GLN A 346 -10.36 -16.10 -21.66
CA GLN A 346 -10.10 -15.14 -22.73
C GLN A 346 -10.67 -13.77 -22.34
#